data_AF-A0A927Y6Y3-F1
#
_entry.id   AF-A0A927Y6Y3-F1
#
_cell.length_a   1.000
_cell.length_b   1.000
_cell.length_c   1.000
_cell.angle_alpha   90.00
_cell.angle_beta   90.00
_cell.angle_gamma   90.00
#
_symmetry.space_group_name_H-M   'P 1'
#
loop_
_entity.id
_entity.type
_entity.pdbx_description
1 polymer ?
#
loop_
_entity_poly.entity_id
_entity_poly.type
_entity_poly.pdbx_seq_one_letter_code
_entity_poly.pdbx_strand_id
1 'polypeptide(L)' 'MKNLKLKFARMEKDMSQIDLAKKVGVTRQTIGMIESGDYNPSLKLCLAICWALDKKLDDLFWEDMENEEE' A
#
# COMPACT_ATOMS: atom_id res chain seq x y z
N MET A 1 9.69 4.06 6.76
CA MET A 1 9.55 2.67 7.26
C MET A 1 8.87 1.83 6.17
N LYS A 2 9.16 0.53 6.04
CA LYS A 2 8.53 -0.30 4.98
C LYS A 2 7.02 -0.45 5.23
N ASN A 3 6.20 -0.32 4.20
CA ASN A 3 4.77 -0.58 4.29
C ASN A 3 4.48 -2.08 4.08
N LEU A 4 4.67 -2.86 5.15
CA LEU A 4 4.41 -4.30 5.14
C LEU A 4 2.92 -4.62 5.08
N LYS A 5 2.05 -3.76 5.65
CA LYS A 5 0.59 -3.91 5.62
C LYS A 5 0.07 -3.96 4.17
N LEU A 6 0.52 -3.02 3.33
CA LEU A 6 0.20 -3.01 1.89
C LEU A 6 0.69 -4.27 1.18
N LYS A 7 1.94 -4.68 1.44
CA LYS A 7 2.52 -5.87 0.80
C LYS A 7 1.70 -7.12 1.12
N PHE A 8 1.31 -7.30 2.39
CA PHE A 8 0.51 -8.45 2.81
C PHE A 8 -0.89 -8.41 2.22
N ALA A 9 -1.60 -7.28 2.29
CA ALA A 9 -2.93 -7.15 1.68
C ALA A 9 -2.93 -7.43 0.17
N ARG A 10 -1.87 -7.04 -0.54
CA ARG A 10 -1.70 -7.38 -1.95
C ARG A 10 -1.53 -8.89 -2.16
N MET A 11 -0.73 -9.55 -1.32
CA MET A 11 -0.52 -11.00 -1.38
C MET A 11 -1.79 -11.79 -1.00
N GLU A 12 -2.60 -11.31 -0.06
CA GLU A 12 -3.91 -11.89 0.30
C GLU A 12 -4.89 -11.91 -0.88
N LYS A 13 -4.73 -11.02 -1.86
CA LYS A 13 -5.51 -10.99 -3.10
C LYS A 13 -4.82 -11.71 -4.27
N ASP A 14 -3.75 -12.47 -4.00
CA ASP A 14 -2.92 -13.15 -5.01
C ASP A 14 -2.37 -12.22 -6.11
N MET A 15 -2.18 -10.94 -5.79
CA MET A 15 -1.70 -9.95 -6.76
C MET A 15 -0.18 -9.80 -6.70
N SER A 16 0.48 -9.75 -7.86
CA SER A 16 1.85 -9.21 -7.93
C SER A 16 1.85 -7.68 -7.86
N GLN A 17 3.02 -7.06 -7.65
CA GLN A 17 3.16 -5.60 -7.73
C GLN A 17 2.72 -5.06 -9.10
N ILE A 18 2.95 -5.82 -10.18
CA ILE A 18 2.54 -5.46 -11.54
C ILE A 18 1.01 -5.46 -11.65
N ASP A 19 0.32 -6.43 -11.03
CA ASP A 19 -1.13 -6.55 -11.12
C ASP A 19 -1.83 -5.41 -10.36
N LEU A 20 -1.37 -5.10 -9.15
CA LEU A 20 -1.88 -3.95 -8.40
C LEU A 20 -1.62 -2.64 -9.16
N ALA A 21 -0.41 -2.48 -9.70
CA ALA A 21 -0.03 -1.30 -10.46
C ALA A 21 -0.97 -1.06 -11.66
N LYS A 22 -1.25 -2.11 -12.44
CA LYS A 22 -2.22 -2.07 -13.56
C LYS A 22 -3.61 -1.66 -13.07
N LYS A 23 -4.06 -2.22 -11.95
CA LYS A 23 -5.40 -1.98 -11.40
C LYS A 23 -5.60 -0.54 -10.91
N VAL A 24 -4.56 0.10 -10.38
CA VAL A 24 -4.62 1.48 -9.86
C VAL A 24 -4.02 2.54 -10.81
N GLY A 25 -3.60 2.13 -12.01
CA GLY A 25 -3.15 3.04 -13.06
C GLY A 25 -1.77 3.65 -12.82
N VAL A 26 -0.84 2.89 -12.22
CA VAL A 26 0.54 3.32 -11.96
C VAL A 26 1.56 2.30 -12.46
N THR A 27 2.85 2.59 -12.32
CA THR A 27 3.91 1.63 -12.67
C THR A 27 4.17 0.63 -11.55
N ARG A 28 4.72 -0.55 -11.89
CA ARG A 28 5.20 -1.50 -10.88
C ARG A 28 6.18 -0.85 -9.90
N GLN A 29 7.09 -0.01 -10.39
CA GLN A 29 8.06 0.69 -9.56
C GLN A 29 7.39 1.58 -8.52
N THR A 30 6.30 2.27 -8.90
CA THR A 30 5.49 3.06 -7.95
C THR A 30 5.00 2.20 -6.80
N ILE A 31 4.38 1.04 -7.07
CA ILE A 31 3.95 0.12 -6.01
C ILE A 31 5.13 -0.36 -5.16
N GLY A 32 6.25 -0.70 -5.78
CA GLY A 32 7.47 -1.11 -5.07
C GLY A 32 8.01 -0.05 -4.11
N MET A 33 8.05 1.22 -4.53
CA MET A 33 8.50 2.32 -3.67
C MET A 33 7.53 2.58 -2.51
N ILE A 34 6.22 2.41 -2.71
CA ILE A 34 5.24 2.52 -1.61
C ILE A 34 5.47 1.39 -0.58
N GLU A 35 5.62 0.15 -1.04
CA GLU A 35 5.88 -1.01 -0.15
C GLU A 35 7.21 -0.89 0.60
N SER A 36 8.24 -0.30 -0.03
CA SER A 36 9.52 -0.04 0.63
C SER A 36 9.47 1.17 1.58
N GLY A 37 8.45 2.02 1.47
CA GLY A 37 8.34 3.27 2.23
C GLY A 37 9.14 4.44 1.66
N ASP A 38 9.65 4.30 0.43
CA ASP A 38 10.47 5.30 -0.27
C ASP A 38 9.62 6.33 -1.03
N TYR A 39 8.30 6.12 -1.11
CA TYR A 39 7.37 7.02 -1.76
C TYR A 39 6.10 7.18 -0.93
N ASN A 40 5.76 8.43 -0.64
CA ASN A 40 4.47 8.79 -0.04
C ASN A 40 3.43 9.03 -1.16
N PRO A 41 2.47 8.12 -1.37
CA PRO A 41 1.46 8.27 -2.42
C PRO A 41 0.48 9.41 -2.13
N SER A 42 -0.12 9.97 -3.19
CA SER A 42 -1.25 10.89 -3.01
C SER A 42 -2.46 10.19 -2.39
N LEU A 43 -3.31 10.93 -1.67
CA LEU A 43 -4.55 10.38 -1.09
C LEU A 43 -5.40 9.64 -2.14
N LYS A 44 -5.48 10.18 -3.36
CA LYS A 44 -6.19 9.53 -4.48
C LYS A 44 -5.63 8.14 -4.79
N LEU A 45 -4.31 7.99 -4.79
CA LEU A 45 -3.66 6.69 -5.02
C LEU A 45 -3.85 5.76 -3.82
N CYS A 46 -3.79 6.27 -2.58
CA CYS A 46 -4.11 5.47 -1.40
C CYS A 46 -5.51 4.88 -1.47
N LEU A 47 -6.52 5.70 -1.80
CA LEU A 47 -7.91 5.28 -1.95
C LEU A 47 -8.07 4.24 -3.07
N ALA A 48 -7.43 4.46 -4.22
CA ALA A 48 -7.45 3.49 -5.33
C ALA A 48 -6.87 2.13 -4.92
N ILE A 49 -5.77 2.12 -4.15
CA ILE A 49 -5.17 0.91 -3.59
C ILE A 49 -6.10 0.24 -2.58
N CYS A 50 -6.70 1.01 -1.68
CA CYS A 50 -7.68 0.52 -0.70
C CYS A 50 -8.84 -0.21 -1.38
N TRP A 51 -9.45 0.40 -2.39
CA TRP A 51 -10.53 -0.24 -3.17
C TRP A 51 -10.06 -1.45 -3.96
N ALA A 52 -8.84 -1.41 -4.52
CA ALA A 52 -8.29 -2.52 -5.28
C ALA A 52 -8.06 -3.77 -4.40
N LEU A 53 -7.74 -3.57 -3.12
CA LEU A 53 -7.39 -4.60 -2.15
C LEU A 53 -8.50 -4.91 -1.13
N ASP A 54 -9.63 -4.20 -1.20
CA ASP A 54 -10.76 -4.35 -0.26
C ASP A 54 -10.33 -4.10 1.21
N LYS A 55 -9.64 -2.98 1.42
CA LYS A 55 -9.13 -2.52 2.71
C LYS A 55 -9.50 -1.05 2.93
N LYS A 56 -9.42 -0.58 4.18
CA LYS A 56 -9.54 0.83 4.55
C LYS A 56 -8.17 1.51 4.55
N LEU A 57 -8.17 2.84 4.59
CA LEU A 57 -6.95 3.64 4.67
C LEU A 57 -6.15 3.29 5.94
N ASP A 58 -6.85 3.16 7.07
CA ASP A 58 -6.30 2.83 8.38
C ASP A 58 -5.60 1.46 8.38
N ASP A 59 -6.11 0.50 7.60
CA ASP A 59 -5.54 -0.84 7.50
C ASP A 59 -4.17 -0.86 6.78
N LEU A 60 -3.91 0.13 5.91
CA LEU A 60 -2.77 0.09 4.97
C LEU A 60 -1.74 1.20 5.18
N PHE A 61 -2.15 2.38 5.66
CA PHE A 61 -1.31 3.58 5.63
C PHE A 61 -1.15 4.25 7.00
N TRP A 62 -1.86 3.79 8.02
CA TRP A 62 -1.69 4.30 9.38
C TRP A 62 -0.72 3.40 10.17
N GLU A 63 0.19 4.04 10.90
CA GLU A 63 0.99 3.34 11.90
C GLU A 63 0.09 3.08 13.11
N ASP A 64 0.22 1.90 13.71
CA ASP A 64 -0.45 1.64 14.97
C ASP A 64 0.20 2.57 15.99
N MET A 65 -0.58 3.49 16.57
CA MET A 65 -0.14 4.54 17.52
C MET A 65 0.51 3.97 18.80
N GLU A 66 0.75 2.65 18.86
CA GLU A 66 1.34 1.93 19.99
C GLU A 66 2.87 2.01 20.05
N ASN A 67 3.54 2.70 19.12
CA ASN A 67 5.01 2.84 19.11
C ASN A 67 5.50 4.29 19.19
N GLU A 68 4.85 5.16 20.00
CA GLU A 68 5.45 6.42 20.48
C GLU A 68 6.09 6.25 21.88
N GLU A 69 6.71 5.10 22.14
CA GLU A 69 7.73 4.97 23.20
C GLU A 69 9.00 4.37 22.59
N GLU A 70 9.85 5.23 22.00
CA GLU A 70 11.33 5.17 22.07
C GLU A 70 11.97 6.44 21.46
#